data_AF-A0A7W0KZW2-F1
#
_entry.id   AF-A0A7W0KZW2-F1
#
_cell.length_a   1.000
_cell.length_b   1.000
_cell.length_c   1.000
_cell.angle_alpha   90.00
_cell.angle_beta   90.00
_cell.angle_gamma   90.00
#
_symmetry.space_group_name_H-M   'P 1'
#
loop_
_entity.id
_entity.type
_entity.pdbx_description
1 polymer ?
#
loop_
_entity_poly.entity_id
_entity_poly.type
_entity_poly.pdbx_seq_one_letter_code
_entity_poly.pdbx_strand_id
1 'polypeptide(L)' 'MTFSELGAGSLGLVRDSHGMLALAMDRRSAAGELGIDVGDAVRLTTDDSPPTTGGTPIRLGRRR' A
#
# COMPACT_ATOMS: atom_id res chain seq x y z
N MET A 1 9.41 -0.54 7.98
CA MET A 1 8.18 -1.27 8.31
C MET A 1 8.24 -2.63 7.66
N THR A 2 7.87 -3.68 8.38
CA THR A 2 7.77 -5.05 7.85
C THR A 2 6.31 -5.41 7.58
N PHE A 3 6.07 -6.50 6.85
CA PHE A 3 4.72 -6.97 6.54
C PHE A 3 3.86 -7.20 7.80
N SER A 4 4.46 -7.75 8.87
CA SER A 4 3.76 -8.06 10.13
C SER A 4 3.39 -6.84 10.97
N GLU A 5 3.92 -5.65 10.64
CA GLU A 5 3.53 -4.40 11.30
C GLU A 5 2.27 -3.78 10.65
N LEU A 6 1.81 -4.31 9.51
CA LEU A 6 0.51 -3.99 8.95
C LEU A 6 -0.53 -4.67 9.84
N GLY A 7 -1.37 -3.89 10.51
CA GLY A 7 -2.48 -4.44 11.30
C GLY A 7 -3.32 -5.40 10.44
N ALA A 8 -3.85 -6.46 11.04
CA ALA A 8 -4.57 -7.50 10.30
C ALA A 8 -5.63 -6.89 9.36
N GLY A 9 -5.55 -7.21 8.07
CA GLY A 9 -6.46 -6.69 7.04
C GLY A 9 -6.22 -5.24 6.61
N SER A 10 -5.18 -4.57 7.09
CA SER A 10 -4.82 -3.22 6.65
C SER A 10 -3.88 -3.25 5.44
N LEU A 11 -4.16 -2.39 4.47
CA LEU A 11 -3.30 -2.12 3.33
C LEU A 11 -2.21 -1.10 3.70
N GLY A 12 -0.97 -1.34 3.26
CA GLY A 12 0.12 -0.41 3.47
C GLY A 12 1.26 -0.53 2.48
N LEU A 13 2.24 0.35 2.65
CA LEU A 13 3.44 0.44 1.83
C LEU A 13 4.66 -0.04 2.63
N VAL A 14 5.38 -1.03 2.09
CA VAL A 14 6.62 -1.57 2.63
C VAL A 14 7.74 -1.45 1.61
N ARG A 15 9.00 -1.54 2.06
CA ARG A 15 10.14 -1.62 1.15
C ARG A 15 10.52 -3.08 0.97
N ASP A 16 10.66 -3.55 -0.27
CA ASP A 16 11.07 -4.92 -0.56
C ASP A 16 12.61 -5.10 -0.52
N SER A 17 13.08 -6.32 -0.76
CA SER A 17 14.51 -6.67 -0.82
C SER A 17 15.26 -6.03 -1.98
N HIS A 18 14.55 -5.55 -3.01
CA HIS A 18 15.12 -4.84 -4.14
C HIS A 18 15.18 -3.32 -3.90
N GLY A 19 14.68 -2.88 -2.75
CA GLY A 19 14.66 -1.47 -2.37
C GLY A 19 13.50 -0.67 -2.96
N MET A 20 12.55 -1.35 -3.60
CA MET A 20 11.34 -0.79 -4.20
C MET A 20 10.23 -0.65 -3.16
N LEU A 21 9.24 0.20 -3.45
CA LEU A 21 8.00 0.27 -2.68
C LEU A 21 7.05 -0.84 -3.14
N ALA A 22 6.52 -1.60 -2.18
CA ALA A 22 5.54 -2.65 -2.41
C ALA A 22 4.25 -2.36 -1.64
N LEU A 23 3.11 -2.52 -2.32
CA LEU A 23 1.79 -2.56 -1.70
C LEU A 23 1.58 -3.92 -1.04
N ALA A 24 1.19 -3.93 0.23
CA ALA A 24 1.12 -5.15 1.01
C ALA A 24 -0.05 -5.15 2.00
N MET A 25 -0.50 -6.36 2.33
CA MET A 25 -1.44 -6.65 3.43
C MET A 25 -0.90 -7.82 4.24
N ASP A 26 -1.19 -7.85 5.54
CA ASP A 26 -0.85 -9.02 6.36
C ASP A 26 -1.72 -10.22 5.97
N ARG A 27 -1.07 -11.31 5.54
CA ARG A 27 -1.68 -12.61 5.18
C ARG A 27 -2.74 -12.55 4.07
N ARG A 28 -2.76 -11.50 3.23
CA ARG A 28 -3.69 -11.35 2.09
C ARG A 28 -3.00 -10.74 0.87
N SER A 29 -3.63 -10.87 -0.30
CA SER A 29 -3.18 -10.24 -1.53
C SER A 29 -3.68 -8.81 -1.62
N ALA A 30 -2.76 -7.84 -1.61
CA ALA A 30 -3.07 -6.43 -1.84
C ALA A 30 -3.58 -6.17 -3.27
N ALA A 31 -2.97 -6.81 -4.27
CA ALA A 31 -3.36 -6.67 -5.67
C ALA A 31 -4.77 -7.19 -5.93
N GLY A 32 -5.11 -8.33 -5.33
CA GLY A 32 -6.47 -8.90 -5.42
C GLY A 32 -7.52 -8.03 -4.73
N GLU A 33 -7.19 -7.42 -3.59
CA GLU A 33 -8.09 -6.50 -2.88
C GLU A 33 -8.33 -5.20 -3.65
N LEU A 34 -7.28 -4.67 -4.30
CA LEU A 34 -7.34 -3.44 -5.09
C LEU A 34 -7.84 -3.65 -6.52
N GLY A 35 -7.91 -4.90 -6.99
CA GLY A 35 -8.28 -5.23 -8.37
C GLY A 35 -7.29 -4.71 -9.41
N ILE A 36 -6.00 -4.68 -9.07
CA ILE A 36 -4.92 -4.20 -9.95
C ILE A 36 -4.02 -5.35 -10.40
N ASP A 37 -3.37 -5.19 -11.55
CA ASP A 37 -2.42 -6.13 -12.14
C ASP A 37 -1.16 -5.45 -12.68
N VAL A 38 -0.21 -6.25 -13.17
CA VAL A 38 1.03 -5.79 -13.79
C VAL A 38 0.72 -4.87 -14.97
N GLY A 39 1.26 -3.65 -14.91
CA GLY A 39 1.06 -2.62 -15.93
C GLY A 39 0.08 -1.52 -15.51
N ASP A 40 -0.70 -1.74 -14.45
CA ASP A 40 -1.60 -0.70 -13.94
C ASP A 40 -0.84 0.46 -13.30
N ALA A 41 -1.31 1.67 -13.59
CA ALA A 41 -0.74 2.88 -13.02
C ALA A 41 -1.27 3.12 -11.59
N VAL A 42 -0.35 3.28 -10.65
CA VAL A 42 -0.67 3.62 -9.25
C VAL A 42 -0.19 5.04 -8.95
N ARG A 43 -1.10 5.88 -8.45
CA ARG A 43 -0.78 7.24 -7.98
C ARG A 43 -0.87 7.29 -6.45
N LEU A 44 0.23 7.67 -5.82
CA LEU A 44 0.28 7.93 -4.38
C LEU A 44 0.06 9.42 -4.12
N THR A 45 -0.82 9.73 -3.18
CA THR A 45 -1.10 11.11 -2.72
C THR A 45 -1.07 11.17 -1.20
N THR A 46 -0.59 12.28 -0.66
CA THR A 46 -0.71 12.58 0.77
C THR A 46 -2.15 12.98 1.10
N ASP A 47 -2.58 12.71 2.33
CA ASP A 47 -3.95 12.98 2.82
C ASP A 47 -4.33 14.48 2.81
N ASP A 48 -3.33 15.36 2.70
CA ASP A 48 -3.52 16.81 2.58
C ASP A 48 -3.99 17.25 1.16
N SER A 49 -4.05 16.30 0.21
CA SER A 49 -4.70 16.54 -1.09
C SER A 49 -6.20 16.23 -1.00
N PRO A 50 -7.06 17.00 -1.68
CA PRO A 50 -8.49 16.71 -1.72
C PRO A 50 -8.70 15.25 -2.19
N PRO A 51 -9.59 14.50 -1.53
CA PRO A 51 -9.79 13.10 -1.84
C PRO A 51 -10.20 12.97 -3.31
N THR A 52 -9.39 12.26 -4.08
CA THR A 52 -9.79 11.88 -5.44
C THR A 52 -10.81 10.76 -5.29
N THR A 53 -11.98 10.87 -5.92
CA THR A 53 -13.01 9.82 -5.89
C THR A 53 -12.38 8.50 -6.34
N GLY A 54 -12.45 7.47 -5.48
CA GLY A 54 -11.91 6.13 -5.75
C GLY A 54 -10.52 5.82 -5.17
N GLY A 55 -9.92 6.72 -4.38
CA GLY A 55 -8.67 6.40 -3.67
C GLY A 55 -8.86 5.42 -2.50
N THR A 56 -8.00 4.40 -2.40
CA THR A 56 -7.95 3.49 -1.25
C THR A 56 -6.98 4.03 -0.19
N PRO A 57 -7.44 4.30 1.05
CA PRO A 57 -6.56 4.79 2.11
C PRO A 57 -5.56 3.71 2.52
N ILE A 58 -4.30 4.10 2.71
CA ILE A 58 -3.21 3.21 3.10
C ILE A 58 -2.38 3.80 4.22
N ARG A 59 -1.74 2.94 5.02
CA ARG A 59 -0.77 3.37 6.03
C ARG A 59 0.66 3.29 5.50
N LEU A 60 1.38 4.40 5.64
CA LEU A 60 2.81 4.43 5.37
C LEU A 60 3.59 3.98 6.60
N GLY A 61 4.46 3.00 6.41
CA GLY A 61 5.42 2.60 7.43
C GLY A 61 6.45 3.68 7.69
N ARG A 62 6.46 4.24 8.90
CA ARG A 62 7.47 5.23 9.27
C ARG A 62 8.84 4.55 9.36
N ARG A 63 9.85 5.16 8.74
CA ARG A 63 11.25 4.74 8.88
C ARG A 63 11.73 5.16 10.27
N ARG A 64 12.19 4.22 11.09
CA ARG A 64 13.04 4.56 12.25
C ARG A 64 14.46 4.84 11.75
#